data_AF-A0A9D3QL23-F1
#
_entry.id   AF-A0A9D3QL23-F1
#
_cell.length_a   1.000
_cell.length_b   1.000
_cell.length_c   1.000
_cell.angle_alpha   90.00
_cell.angle_beta   90.00
_cell.angle_gamma   90.00
#
_symmetry.space_group_name_H-M   'P 1'
#
loop_
_entity.id
_entity.type
_entity.pdbx_description
1 polymer ?
#
loop_
_entity_poly.entity_id
_entity_poly.type
_entity_poly.pdbx_seq_one_letter_code
_entity_poly.pdbx_strand_id
1 'polypeptide(L)'
;MADKDSVEKYLENNPQVAKEYFDKKLRAEVLSAAFTDNLEIKDPASFKDVTLIQEAALIFDMVKELQTATNMEKSMHKVLQRICLLVNADRCSYYVCRSRNGIPELATMLFNVTPTSKFEQNLVDPNSEIVFPTDMGIVGFTAHSKKLQNVPDVKKVS
;
A
#
# COMPACT_ATOMS: atom_id res chain seq x y z
N MET A 1 19.12 19.14 40.63
CA MET A 1 17.98 18.38 40.07
C MET A 1 16.74 19.21 40.32
N ALA A 2 15.98 19.55 39.28
CA ALA A 2 14.69 20.19 39.47
C ALA A 2 13.73 19.19 40.13
N ASP A 3 12.96 19.63 41.11
CA ASP A 3 11.94 18.80 41.76
C ASP A 3 10.71 18.66 40.85
N LYS A 4 9.90 17.64 41.11
CA LYS A 4 8.75 17.28 40.26
C LYS A 4 7.74 18.44 40.11
N ASP A 5 7.53 19.18 41.19
CA ASP A 5 6.57 20.30 41.25
C ASP A 5 7.04 21.47 40.39
N SER A 6 8.33 21.77 40.44
CA SER A 6 8.96 22.78 39.57
C SER A 6 8.89 22.41 38.08
N VAL A 7 9.00 21.12 37.75
CA VAL A 7 8.89 20.64 36.36
C VAL A 7 7.45 20.71 35.87
N GLU A 8 6.46 20.30 36.68
CA GLU A 8 5.05 20.37 36.31
C GLU A 8 4.62 21.82 36.06
N LYS A 9 4.92 22.75 36.98
CA LYS A 9 4.65 24.18 36.79
C LYS A 9 5.32 24.74 35.54
N TYR A 10 6.54 24.30 35.22
CA TYR A 10 7.23 24.78 34.02
C TYR A 10 6.54 24.29 32.75
N LEU A 11 6.11 23.03 32.69
CA LEU A 11 5.42 22.45 31.53
C LEU A 11 4.02 23.06 31.34
N GLU A 12 3.28 23.32 32.42
CA GLU A 12 1.98 24.01 32.36
C GLU A 12 2.09 25.42 31.79
N ASN A 13 3.15 26.15 32.18
CA ASN A 13 3.40 27.51 31.69
C ASN A 13 4.07 27.55 30.30
N ASN A 14 4.57 26.41 29.80
CA ASN A 14 5.26 26.31 28.52
C ASN A 14 4.74 25.12 27.70
N PRO A 15 3.46 25.10 27.32
CA PRO A 15 2.85 23.97 26.60
C PRO A 15 3.53 23.67 25.26
N GLN A 16 4.15 24.67 24.63
CA GLN A 16 4.99 24.52 23.44
C GLN A 16 6.23 23.67 23.68
N VAL A 17 6.84 23.72 24.87
CA VAL A 17 8.03 22.93 25.21
C VAL A 17 7.65 21.46 25.39
N ALA A 18 6.52 21.21 26.07
CA ALA A 18 5.96 19.86 26.15
C ALA A 18 5.63 19.33 24.75
N LYS A 19 4.96 20.13 23.93
CA LYS A 19 4.61 19.78 22.55
C LYS A 19 5.85 19.46 21.71
N GLU A 20 6.88 20.30 21.69
CA GLU A 20 8.10 20.03 20.92
C GLU A 20 8.86 18.80 21.43
N TYR A 21 8.94 18.62 22.76
CA TYR A 21 9.59 17.47 23.36
C TYR A 21 8.86 16.17 22.99
N PHE A 22 7.53 16.14 23.15
CA PHE A 22 6.73 14.97 22.79
C PHE A 22 6.66 14.78 21.28
N ASP A 23 6.52 15.82 20.46
CA ASP A 23 6.57 15.68 18.99
C ASP A 23 7.89 15.07 18.53
N LYS A 24 9.02 15.46 19.15
CA LYS A 24 10.34 14.90 18.82
C LYS A 24 10.50 13.46 19.32
N LYS A 25 10.06 13.17 20.54
CA LYS A 25 10.22 11.85 21.17
C LYS A 25 9.22 10.82 20.64
N LEU A 26 7.96 11.23 20.48
CA LEU A 26 6.91 10.47 19.83
C LEU A 26 7.29 10.17 18.38
N ARG A 27 7.82 11.14 17.60
CA ARG A 27 8.34 10.83 16.25
C ARG A 27 9.42 9.76 16.27
N ALA A 28 10.38 9.81 17.19
CA ALA A 28 11.45 8.83 17.26
C ALA A 28 10.95 7.43 17.67
N GLU A 29 10.07 7.35 18.68
CA GLU A 29 9.48 6.10 19.17
C GLU A 29 8.49 5.52 18.16
N VAL A 30 7.66 6.35 17.54
CA VAL A 30 6.73 5.98 16.47
C VAL A 30 7.49 5.52 15.23
N LEU A 31 8.56 6.20 14.81
CA LEU A 31 9.39 5.71 13.70
C LEU A 31 9.99 4.36 14.07
N SER A 32 10.58 4.21 15.26
CA SER A 32 11.14 2.92 15.70
C SER A 32 10.09 1.80 15.71
N ALA A 33 8.88 2.06 16.22
CA ALA A 33 7.80 1.10 16.34
C ALA A 33 7.00 0.90 15.04
N ALA A 34 7.04 1.83 14.10
CA ALA A 34 6.56 1.61 12.73
C ALA A 34 7.44 0.61 11.97
N PHE A 35 8.71 0.46 12.41
CA PHE A 35 9.68 -0.49 11.85
C PHE A 35 9.90 -1.73 12.74
N THR A 36 9.16 -1.88 13.85
CA THR A 36 9.14 -3.10 14.68
C THR A 36 7.71 -3.49 15.03
N ASP A 37 7.31 -4.72 14.70
CA ASP A 37 5.94 -5.25 14.64
C ASP A 37 5.03 -5.14 15.90
N ASN A 38 5.38 -4.38 16.94
CA ASN A 38 4.58 -4.27 18.17
C ASN A 38 4.34 -2.82 18.59
N LEU A 39 3.24 -2.23 18.10
CA LEU A 39 2.67 -0.99 18.63
C LEU A 39 1.63 -1.33 19.70
N GLU A 40 1.97 -1.16 20.99
CA GLU A 40 0.98 -1.21 22.08
C GLU A 40 0.13 0.06 22.10
N ILE A 41 -1.14 -0.05 21.71
CA ILE A 41 -2.08 1.08 21.63
C ILE A 41 -2.73 1.30 23.00
N LYS A 42 -2.44 2.44 23.65
CA LYS A 42 -2.97 2.78 24.99
C LYS A 42 -4.20 3.71 25.00
N ASP A 43 -4.55 4.34 23.87
CA ASP A 43 -5.63 5.33 23.80
C ASP A 43 -6.47 5.19 22.50
N PRO A 44 -7.82 5.25 22.55
CA PRO A 44 -8.65 5.21 21.36
C PRO A 44 -8.38 6.31 20.31
N ALA A 45 -7.94 7.50 20.72
CA ALA A 45 -7.55 8.57 19.79
C ALA A 45 -6.29 8.17 18.98
N SER A 46 -5.44 7.33 19.58
CA SER A 46 -4.22 6.81 18.95
C SER A 46 -4.52 5.83 17.81
N PHE A 47 -5.69 5.19 17.70
CA PHE A 47 -5.95 4.24 16.61
C PHE A 47 -5.88 4.88 15.23
N LYS A 48 -6.37 6.11 15.05
CA LYS A 48 -6.29 6.81 13.77
C LYS A 48 -4.83 7.13 13.42
N ASP A 49 -4.09 7.63 14.38
CA ASP A 49 -2.67 7.96 14.19
C ASP A 49 -1.84 6.70 13.92
N VAL A 50 -2.10 5.61 14.67
CA VAL A 50 -1.46 4.30 14.47
C VAL A 50 -1.78 3.72 13.10
N THR A 51 -3.02 3.85 12.63
CA THR A 51 -3.39 3.41 11.28
C THR A 51 -2.60 4.20 10.24
N LEU A 52 -2.55 5.53 10.33
CA LEU A 52 -1.78 6.37 9.40
C LEU A 52 -0.28 6.03 9.40
N ILE A 53 0.29 5.72 10.57
CA ILE A 53 1.67 5.28 10.71
C ILE A 53 1.90 3.93 10.01
N GLN A 54 0.99 2.98 10.18
CA GLN A 54 1.05 1.67 9.52
C GLN A 54 0.90 1.81 8.00
N GLU A 55 -0.04 2.61 7.52
CA GLU A 55 -0.21 2.91 6.09
C GLU A 55 1.05 3.56 5.50
N ALA A 56 1.64 4.52 6.21
CA ALA A 56 2.89 5.15 5.79
C ALA A 56 4.05 4.16 5.72
N ALA A 57 4.13 3.20 6.66
CA ALA A 57 5.13 2.14 6.64
C ALA A 57 4.96 1.22 5.42
N LEU A 58 3.72 0.83 5.10
CA LEU A 58 3.41 0.04 3.89
C LEU A 58 3.79 0.79 2.62
N ILE A 59 3.49 2.09 2.53
CA ILE A 59 3.85 2.94 1.39
C ILE A 59 5.37 3.04 1.24
N PHE A 60 6.09 3.24 2.34
CA PHE A 60 7.55 3.30 2.33
C PHE A 60 8.18 1.97 1.89
N ASP A 61 7.66 0.84 2.37
CA ASP A 61 8.09 -0.49 1.94
C ASP A 61 7.89 -0.71 0.43
N MET A 62 6.74 -0.27 -0.12
CA MET A 62 6.49 -0.30 -1.56
C MET A 62 7.50 0.52 -2.36
N VAL A 63 7.80 1.75 -1.92
CA VAL A 63 8.79 2.62 -2.60
C VAL A 63 10.19 1.98 -2.58
N LYS A 64 10.59 1.40 -1.45
CA LYS A 64 11.88 0.72 -1.30
C LYS A 64 12.00 -0.50 -2.21
N GLU A 65 10.92 -1.30 -2.30
CA GLU A 65 10.91 -2.48 -3.16
C GLU A 65 11.04 -2.13 -4.65
N LEU A 66 10.43 -1.01 -5.08
CA LEU A 66 10.56 -0.51 -6.45
C LEU A 66 11.93 0.10 -6.73
N GLN A 67 12.53 0.81 -5.76
CA GLN A 67 13.87 1.39 -5.93
C GLN A 67 14.96 0.32 -6.09
N THR A 68 14.80 -0.81 -5.41
CA THR A 68 15.77 -1.91 -5.37
C THR A 68 15.41 -3.06 -6.33
N ALA A 69 14.47 -2.82 -7.24
CA ALA A 69 13.94 -3.83 -8.14
C ALA A 69 15.01 -4.35 -9.11
N THR A 70 15.41 -5.60 -8.91
CA THR A 70 16.22 -6.37 -9.87
C THR A 70 15.34 -7.22 -10.79
N ASN A 71 14.14 -7.58 -10.31
CA ASN A 71 13.11 -8.28 -11.06
C ASN A 71 11.79 -7.52 -10.84
N MET A 72 11.26 -6.93 -11.91
CA MET A 72 10.11 -6.04 -11.83
C MET A 72 8.85 -6.81 -11.39
N GLU A 73 8.63 -8.01 -11.89
CA GLU A 73 7.47 -8.84 -11.55
C GLU A 73 7.44 -9.18 -10.06
N LYS A 74 8.59 -9.51 -9.49
CA LYS A 74 8.72 -9.83 -8.06
C LYS A 74 8.52 -8.60 -7.18
N SER A 75 9.04 -7.44 -7.58
CA SER A 75 8.77 -6.18 -6.89
C SER A 75 7.30 -5.79 -6.97
N MET A 76 6.68 -5.91 -8.16
CA MET A 76 5.27 -5.62 -8.37
C MET A 76 4.36 -6.57 -7.57
N HIS A 77 4.73 -7.85 -7.44
CA HIS A 77 4.00 -8.79 -6.59
C HIS A 77 3.92 -8.31 -5.14
N LYS A 78 5.05 -7.92 -4.53
CA LYS A 78 5.06 -7.35 -3.18
C LYS A 78 4.24 -6.07 -3.10
N VAL A 79 4.38 -5.16 -4.06
CA VAL A 79 3.56 -3.92 -4.11
C VAL A 79 2.07 -4.25 -4.12
N LEU A 80 1.62 -5.22 -4.93
CA LEU A 80 0.23 -5.65 -4.95
C LEU A 80 -0.23 -6.24 -3.62
N GLN A 81 0.62 -6.99 -2.90
CA GLN A 81 0.28 -7.47 -1.55
C GLN A 81 0.01 -6.31 -0.58
N ARG A 82 0.86 -5.27 -0.59
CA ARG A 82 0.71 -4.08 0.27
C ARG A 82 -0.52 -3.27 -0.13
N ILE A 83 -0.80 -3.12 -1.42
CA ILE A 83 -2.03 -2.47 -1.90
C ILE A 83 -3.26 -3.23 -1.43
N CYS A 84 -3.28 -4.56 -1.59
CA CYS A 84 -4.39 -5.40 -1.14
C CYS A 84 -4.66 -5.24 0.36
N LEU A 85 -3.62 -5.15 1.20
CA LEU A 85 -3.75 -4.82 2.63
C LEU A 85 -4.30 -3.41 2.85
N LEU A 86 -3.74 -2.41 2.16
CA LEU A 86 -4.08 -1.00 2.34
C LEU A 86 -5.54 -0.69 1.99
N VAL A 87 -6.06 -1.30 0.92
CA VAL A 87 -7.43 -1.08 0.45
C VAL A 87 -8.41 -2.15 0.94
N ASN A 88 -7.95 -3.07 1.79
CA ASN A 88 -8.71 -4.22 2.27
C ASN A 88 -9.39 -5.02 1.14
N ALA A 89 -8.63 -5.29 0.06
CA ALA A 89 -9.08 -6.10 -1.06
C ALA A 89 -8.74 -7.58 -0.87
N ASP A 90 -9.63 -8.45 -1.31
CA ASP A 90 -9.43 -9.91 -1.32
C ASP A 90 -8.27 -10.33 -2.23
N ARG A 91 -8.16 -9.69 -3.41
CA ARG A 91 -7.10 -9.97 -4.39
C ARG A 91 -6.85 -8.82 -5.36
N CYS A 92 -5.64 -8.81 -5.91
CA CYS A 92 -5.14 -7.86 -6.87
C CYS A 92 -4.49 -8.62 -8.06
N SER A 93 -4.53 -8.07 -9.27
CA SER A 93 -3.90 -8.66 -10.47
C SER A 93 -3.21 -7.58 -11.30
N TYR A 94 -2.19 -7.96 -12.07
CA TYR A 94 -1.39 -7.05 -12.90
C TYR A 94 -1.31 -7.54 -14.35
N TYR A 95 -1.58 -6.62 -15.26
CA TYR A 95 -1.65 -6.85 -16.69
C TYR A 95 -0.67 -5.92 -17.41
N VAL A 96 -0.01 -6.45 -18.43
CA VAL A 96 0.84 -5.66 -19.33
C VAL A 96 0.09 -5.33 -20.60
N CYS A 97 0.28 -4.12 -21.12
CA CYS A 97 -0.22 -3.72 -22.43
C CYS A 97 0.91 -3.86 -23.45
N ARG A 98 0.67 -4.59 -24.54
CA ARG A 98 1.62 -4.77 -25.64
C ARG A 98 0.90 -4.68 -26.99
N SER A 99 1.65 -4.65 -28.08
CA SER A 99 1.09 -4.64 -29.43
C SER A 99 1.59 -5.82 -30.25
N ARG A 100 0.68 -6.51 -30.94
CA ARG A 100 1.00 -7.54 -31.94
C ARG A 100 0.43 -7.09 -33.28
N ASN A 101 1.30 -6.97 -34.30
CA ASN A 101 0.92 -6.51 -35.65
C ASN A 101 0.15 -5.17 -35.65
N GLY A 102 0.52 -4.25 -34.75
CA GLY A 102 -0.12 -2.93 -34.64
C GLY A 102 -1.43 -2.91 -33.85
N ILE A 103 -1.93 -4.07 -33.39
CA ILE A 103 -3.15 -4.17 -32.58
C ILE A 103 -2.74 -4.25 -31.10
N PRO A 104 -3.22 -3.34 -30.23
CA PRO A 104 -2.93 -3.40 -28.82
C PRO A 104 -3.74 -4.50 -28.12
N GLU A 105 -3.08 -5.23 -27.23
CA GLU A 105 -3.66 -6.29 -26.40
C GLU A 105 -3.10 -6.21 -24.97
N LEU A 106 -3.86 -6.74 -24.02
CA LEU A 106 -3.48 -6.83 -22.62
C LEU A 106 -3.22 -8.29 -22.28
N ALA A 107 -2.14 -8.58 -21.55
CA ALA A 107 -1.80 -9.93 -21.11
C ALA A 107 -1.59 -9.97 -19.59
N THR A 108 -2.07 -11.03 -18.94
CA THR A 108 -1.83 -11.27 -17.51
C THR A 108 -0.36 -11.51 -17.23
N MET A 109 0.21 -10.80 -16.26
CA MET A 109 1.59 -11.01 -15.78
C MET A 109 1.62 -11.55 -14.35
N LEU A 110 0.77 -10.99 -13.47
CA LEU A 110 0.52 -11.51 -12.13
C LEU A 110 -0.98 -11.69 -11.94
N PHE A 111 -1.42 -12.83 -11.43
CA PHE A 111 -2.84 -13.13 -11.29
C PHE A 111 -3.19 -13.67 -9.91
N ASN A 112 -4.31 -13.20 -9.34
CA ASN A 112 -4.83 -13.61 -8.03
C ASN A 112 -3.85 -13.40 -6.86
N VAL A 113 -3.17 -12.25 -6.83
CA VAL A 113 -2.30 -11.89 -5.70
C VAL A 113 -3.17 -11.56 -4.48
N THR A 114 -2.91 -12.25 -3.38
CA THR A 114 -3.53 -12.00 -2.06
C THR A 114 -2.48 -11.43 -1.12
N PRO A 115 -2.85 -10.89 0.06
CA PRO A 115 -1.87 -10.38 1.03
C PRO A 115 -0.76 -11.36 1.42
N THR A 116 -1.02 -12.67 1.32
CA THR A 116 -0.10 -13.72 1.80
C THR A 116 0.36 -14.70 0.73
N SER A 117 -0.09 -14.58 -0.53
CA SER A 117 0.25 -15.55 -1.58
C SER A 117 1.73 -15.47 -1.98
N LYS A 118 2.29 -16.59 -2.44
CA LYS A 118 3.68 -16.65 -2.88
C LYS A 118 3.82 -16.17 -4.32
N PHE A 119 4.95 -15.55 -4.65
CA PHE A 119 5.23 -15.02 -5.98
C PHE A 119 5.07 -16.07 -7.07
N GLU A 120 5.62 -17.26 -6.87
CA GLU A 120 5.64 -18.36 -7.83
C GLU A 120 4.24 -18.90 -8.17
N GLN A 121 3.26 -18.70 -7.27
CA GLN A 121 1.88 -19.09 -7.49
C GLN A 121 1.08 -18.04 -8.28
N ASN A 122 1.56 -16.79 -8.28
CA ASN A 122 0.88 -15.68 -8.94
C ASN A 122 1.53 -15.27 -10.26
N LEU A 123 2.80 -15.60 -10.46
CA LEU A 123 3.49 -15.38 -11.72
C LEU A 123 2.84 -16.21 -12.83
N VAL A 124 2.49 -15.55 -13.93
CA VAL A 124 1.85 -16.20 -15.07
C VAL A 124 2.91 -16.62 -16.08
N ASP A 125 2.92 -17.90 -16.45
CA ASP A 125 3.79 -18.39 -17.53
C ASP A 125 3.29 -17.83 -18.87
N PRO A 126 4.17 -17.28 -19.74
CA PRO A 126 3.78 -16.71 -21.04
C PRO A 126 3.00 -17.66 -21.95
N ASN A 127 3.16 -18.98 -21.81
CA ASN A 127 2.42 -19.99 -22.59
C ASN A 127 0.99 -20.21 -22.06
N SER A 128 0.67 -19.68 -20.88
CA SER A 128 -0.62 -19.83 -20.20
C SER A 128 -1.30 -18.49 -19.89
N GLU A 129 -0.79 -17.40 -20.46
CA GLU A 129 -1.32 -16.06 -20.21
C GLU A 129 -2.73 -15.90 -20.78
N ILE A 130 -3.56 -15.13 -20.06
CA ILE A 130 -4.88 -14.73 -20.54
C ILE A 130 -4.73 -13.40 -21.26
N VAL A 131 -5.16 -13.35 -22.52
CA VAL A 131 -5.07 -12.17 -23.38
C VAL A 131 -6.44 -11.53 -23.58
N PHE A 132 -6.50 -10.21 -23.43
CA PHE A 132 -7.72 -9.41 -23.63
C PHE A 132 -7.49 -8.38 -24.74
N PRO A 133 -8.44 -8.22 -25.68
CA PRO A 133 -8.41 -7.09 -26.61
C PRO A 133 -8.81 -5.80 -25.88
N THR A 134 -8.50 -4.65 -26.49
CA THR A 134 -8.76 -3.33 -25.86
C THR A 134 -10.21 -2.86 -25.95
N ASP A 135 -11.05 -3.52 -26.75
CA ASP A 135 -12.46 -3.20 -26.96
C ASP A 135 -13.43 -4.11 -26.18
N MET A 136 -12.92 -5.04 -25.36
CA MET A 136 -13.74 -5.97 -24.58
C MET A 136 -13.33 -6.03 -23.10
N GLY A 137 -14.34 -6.13 -22.23
CA GLY A 137 -14.16 -6.31 -20.79
C GLY A 137 -13.67 -5.06 -20.06
N ILE A 138 -13.67 -5.13 -18.73
CA ILE A 138 -13.30 -3.97 -17.88
C ILE A 138 -11.83 -3.59 -18.08
N VAL A 139 -10.93 -4.56 -18.22
CA VAL A 139 -9.50 -4.30 -18.42
C VAL A 139 -9.26 -3.62 -19.78
N GLY A 140 -9.89 -4.12 -20.85
CA GLY A 140 -9.84 -3.51 -22.19
C GLY A 140 -10.37 -2.08 -22.18
N PHE A 141 -11.58 -1.87 -21.63
CA PHE A 141 -12.18 -0.55 -21.51
C PHE A 141 -11.32 0.43 -20.68
N THR A 142 -10.68 -0.03 -19.61
CA THR A 142 -9.76 0.78 -18.80
C THR A 142 -8.55 1.23 -19.62
N ALA A 143 -7.94 0.31 -20.38
CA ALA A 143 -6.78 0.62 -21.22
C ALA A 143 -7.14 1.57 -22.38
N HIS A 144 -8.31 1.38 -23.00
CA HIS A 144 -8.80 2.24 -24.08
C HIS A 144 -9.14 3.65 -23.57
N SER A 145 -9.89 3.75 -22.47
CA SER A 145 -10.36 5.03 -21.93
C SER A 145 -9.25 5.82 -21.22
N LYS A 146 -8.18 5.15 -20.77
CA LYS A 146 -7.10 5.72 -19.94
C LYS A 146 -7.63 6.40 -18.67
N LYS A 147 -8.77 5.93 -18.16
CA LYS A 147 -9.43 6.44 -16.96
C LYS A 147 -9.61 5.30 -15.95
N LEU A 148 -9.48 5.64 -14.67
CA LEU A 148 -9.76 4.72 -13.58
C LEU A 148 -11.24 4.31 -13.59
N GLN A 149 -11.49 3.02 -13.38
CA GLN A 149 -12.83 2.45 -13.31
C GLN A 149 -13.11 1.99 -11.88
N ASN A 150 -14.27 2.37 -11.35
CA ASN A 150 -14.79 1.84 -10.10
C ASN A 150 -16.19 1.27 -10.40
N VAL A 151 -16.32 -0.06 -10.33
CA VAL A 151 -17.55 -0.79 -10.67
C VAL A 151 -18.02 -1.55 -9.42
N PRO A 152 -18.90 -0.97 -8.60
CA PRO A 152 -19.37 -1.60 -7.36
C PRO A 152 -20.24 -2.84 -7.57
N ASP A 153 -21.00 -2.89 -8.66
CA ASP A 153 -21.85 -4.02 -9.04
C ASP A 153 -21.63 -4.40 -10.50
N VAL A 154 -21.07 -5.59 -10.71
CA VAL A 154 -20.74 -6.13 -12.04
C VAL A 154 -21.96 -6.68 -12.80
N LYS A 155 -23.10 -6.89 -12.12
CA LYS A 155 -24.33 -7.40 -12.73
C LYS A 155 -25.30 -6.31 -13.15
N LYS A 156 -25.07 -5.07 -12.70
CA LYS A 156 -25.95 -3.94 -13.02
C LYS A 156 -25.84 -3.62 -14.51
N VAL A 157 -26.90 -3.93 -15.24
CA VAL A 157 -27.05 -3.56 -16.65
C VAL A 157 -27.62 -2.14 -16.68
N SER A 158 -26.92 -1.23 -17.37
CA SER A 158 -27.35 0.15 -17.60
C SER A 158 -28.44 0.23 -18.67
#